data_AF-A0A7V5YP00-F1
#
_entry.id   AF-A0A7V5YP00-F1
#
_cell.length_a   1.000
_cell.length_b   1.000
_cell.length_c   1.000
_cell.angle_alpha   90.00
_cell.angle_beta   90.00
_cell.angle_gamma   90.00
#
_symmetry.space_group_name_H-M   'P 1'
#
loop_
_entity.id
_entity.type
_entity.pdbx_description
1 polymer ?
#
loop_
_entity_poly.entity_id
_entity_poly.type
_entity_poly.pdbx_seq_one_letter_code
_entity_poly.pdbx_strand_id
1 'polypeptide(L)'
;MRYTTGIVWQKFQDFFKKRGHLLRPAGPLIPENEASVLFTTAGMQQFKQYYLEPQKAPAARIISCQPCIRTTDIDEVGDETHLTIFEMLGNFSFGYPRLQGSYFKKEAIEFAWEFLTEILKIPPKRLLVTYFGGDKEIPKDTESRDWLLKITRLEETRILPRDREENFWGPTGESGPCGRTVEIHMDGVEIWNLVFNEFLYKDGKFLPLEYLGVDTGAGLERLTALLNNYSSVYDVDTLKPIKEKIGISSSKSKIIVDHLRTIAHLIVAGVFPSNKEQGYILRRLIRRTLKAGLDLNLKEEIYKELFMTTVSIWQERYPLLKEKLAEILSVFEKEKQKYLRVLKAGIEELQRLYQKDPNRDWGETAFYLYTSFGLPPEMTFEDIIKLRGELDLEAAWQGFKKAERQHKEISRADLRRFKGGLAGYSQQEIRLHTATHLLQAALRKILGTHVVQKGANINPERLRFDFAHPRKLTETEIAKIESLVNSWIEKGLTVEKEEMSKEEALKSGALGVFLDRYSERVYVYTIKDQEEIVSKEICGGPHVQNTRMIGRFKILKEESSSAGIRRIKATVEAGKVLLKSI
;
A
#
# COMPACT_ATOMS: atom_id res chain seq x y z
N MET A 1 33.41 -5.96 21.68
CA MET A 1 33.25 -6.53 20.32
C MET A 1 32.23 -5.68 19.59
N ARG A 2 32.51 -5.27 18.34
CA ARG A 2 31.55 -4.52 17.53
C ARG A 2 30.50 -5.51 17.00
N TYR A 3 29.22 -5.28 17.25
CA TYR A 3 28.15 -6.14 16.74
C TYR A 3 27.87 -5.78 15.28
N THR A 4 27.80 -6.78 14.40
CA THR A 4 27.24 -6.63 13.05
C THR A 4 25.87 -7.26 13.00
N THR A 5 25.03 -6.87 12.04
CA THR A 5 23.71 -7.48 11.82
C THR A 5 23.82 -9.00 11.63
N GLY A 6 24.87 -9.47 10.94
CA GLY A 6 25.18 -10.89 10.80
C GLY A 6 25.48 -11.60 12.12
N ILE A 7 26.27 -10.97 13.01
CA ILE A 7 26.58 -11.54 14.35
C ILE A 7 25.32 -11.61 15.21
N VAL A 8 24.48 -10.57 15.21
CA VAL A 8 23.23 -10.54 15.98
C VAL A 8 22.28 -11.63 15.48
N TRP A 9 22.12 -11.77 14.16
CA TRP A 9 21.30 -12.83 13.57
C TRP A 9 21.82 -14.23 13.89
N GLN A 10 23.14 -14.45 13.81
CA GLN A 10 23.74 -15.74 14.14
C GLN A 10 23.50 -16.11 15.61
N LYS A 11 23.73 -15.16 16.53
CA LYS A 11 23.45 -15.36 17.96
C LYS A 11 21.98 -15.69 18.21
N PHE A 12 21.06 -15.01 17.54
CA PHE A 12 19.62 -15.27 17.65
C PHE A 12 19.28 -16.70 17.22
N GLN A 13 19.79 -17.12 16.06
CA GLN A 13 19.58 -18.49 15.58
C GLN A 13 20.13 -19.53 16.55
N ASP A 14 21.37 -19.38 17.01
CA ASP A 14 22.01 -20.35 17.91
C ASP A 14 21.28 -20.44 19.25
N PHE A 15 20.79 -19.31 19.76
CA PHE A 15 20.04 -19.23 21.01
C PHE A 15 18.70 -19.97 20.94
N PHE A 16 17.94 -19.76 19.86
CA PHE A 16 16.60 -20.35 19.71
C PHE A 16 16.63 -21.78 19.15
N LYS A 17 17.62 -22.16 18.33
CA LYS A 17 17.80 -23.56 17.89
C LYS A 17 18.03 -24.48 19.08
N LYS A 18 18.82 -24.06 20.07
CA LYS A 18 19.02 -24.81 21.33
C LYS A 18 17.74 -25.00 22.14
N ARG A 19 16.70 -24.21 21.87
CA ARG A 19 15.38 -24.25 22.52
C ARG A 19 14.31 -24.94 21.67
N GLY A 20 14.73 -25.60 20.59
CA GLY A 20 13.85 -26.39 19.73
C GLY A 20 13.09 -25.57 18.68
N HIS A 21 13.45 -24.30 18.44
CA HIS A 21 12.84 -23.51 17.38
C HIS A 21 13.36 -23.93 16.00
N LEU A 22 12.43 -24.17 15.07
CA LEU A 22 12.73 -24.43 13.67
C LEU A 22 13.02 -23.12 12.93
N LEU A 23 14.17 -23.04 12.27
CA LEU A 23 14.46 -21.91 11.37
C LEU A 23 13.61 -22.02 10.09
N ARG A 24 12.87 -20.95 9.78
CA ARG A 24 12.15 -20.79 8.51
C ARG A 24 12.74 -19.65 7.69
N PRO A 25 12.82 -19.82 6.35
CA PRO A 25 13.19 -18.72 5.48
C PRO A 25 12.15 -17.61 5.54
N ALA A 26 12.56 -16.40 5.17
CA ALA A 26 11.63 -15.28 4.98
C ALA A 26 10.56 -15.61 3.92
N GLY A 27 9.33 -15.18 4.18
CA GLY A 27 8.27 -15.13 3.20
C GLY A 27 8.45 -13.99 2.19
N PRO A 28 7.63 -13.97 1.12
CA PRO A 28 7.70 -12.94 0.09
C PRO A 28 7.37 -11.54 0.65
N LEU A 29 7.94 -10.50 0.04
CA LEU A 29 7.61 -9.10 0.37
C LEU A 29 6.23 -8.68 -0.14
N ILE A 30 5.71 -9.37 -1.15
CA ILE A 30 4.36 -9.20 -1.66
C ILE A 30 3.54 -10.38 -1.13
N PRO A 31 2.56 -10.14 -0.24
CA PRO A 31 1.72 -11.20 0.28
C PRO A 31 0.79 -11.71 -0.83
N GLU A 32 0.81 -13.02 -1.10
CA GLU A 32 0.00 -13.63 -2.17
C GLU A 32 -1.50 -13.74 -1.81
N ASN A 33 -1.84 -13.69 -0.51
CA ASN A 33 -3.18 -14.00 0.01
C ASN A 33 -3.73 -12.99 1.04
N GLU A 34 -3.16 -11.77 1.15
CA GLU A 34 -3.67 -10.74 2.06
C GLU A 34 -4.07 -9.46 1.29
N ALA A 35 -5.33 -9.37 0.89
CA ALA A 35 -5.85 -8.21 0.14
C ALA A 35 -5.84 -6.88 0.94
N SER A 36 -5.64 -6.93 2.26
CA SER A 36 -5.67 -5.78 3.16
C SER A 36 -4.34 -5.01 3.24
N VAL A 37 -3.23 -5.57 2.75
CA VAL A 37 -1.89 -4.97 2.87
C VAL A 37 -1.13 -5.01 1.53
N LEU A 38 -0.36 -3.96 1.25
CA LEU A 38 0.42 -3.89 0.00
C LEU A 38 1.73 -4.68 0.06
N PHE A 39 2.32 -4.79 1.25
CA PHE A 39 3.60 -5.45 1.50
C PHE A 39 3.55 -6.21 2.82
N THR A 40 4.49 -7.13 3.01
CA THR A 40 4.78 -7.73 4.31
C THR A 40 5.33 -6.65 5.24
N THR A 41 4.55 -6.25 6.25
CA THR A 41 4.86 -5.21 7.24
C THR A 41 5.43 -5.80 8.53
N ALA A 42 5.28 -7.11 8.76
CA ALA A 42 5.78 -7.78 9.95
C ALA A 42 6.08 -9.28 9.74
N GLY A 43 6.95 -9.81 10.61
CA GLY A 43 7.43 -11.19 10.56
C GLY A 43 6.32 -12.24 10.65
N MET A 44 5.28 -11.98 11.44
CA MET A 44 4.22 -12.94 11.74
C MET A 44 3.26 -13.20 10.59
N GLN A 45 3.16 -12.31 9.59
CA GLN A 45 2.12 -12.40 8.56
C GLN A 45 2.18 -13.74 7.81
N GLN A 46 3.39 -14.24 7.53
CA GLN A 46 3.59 -15.55 6.90
C GLN A 46 3.13 -16.75 7.77
N PHE A 47 2.88 -16.52 9.06
CA PHE A 47 2.50 -17.51 10.05
C PHE A 47 1.08 -17.29 10.62
N LYS A 48 0.35 -16.27 10.16
CA LYS A 48 -0.95 -15.86 10.74
C LYS A 48 -1.94 -17.02 10.87
N GLN A 49 -2.02 -17.89 9.86
CA GLN A 49 -2.90 -19.06 9.86
C GLN A 49 -2.63 -20.05 11.01
N TYR A 50 -1.39 -20.14 11.49
CA TYR A 50 -1.00 -21.11 12.51
C TYR A 50 -1.49 -20.73 13.93
N TYR A 51 -1.92 -19.49 14.15
CA TYR A 51 -2.59 -19.11 15.40
C TYR A 51 -4.04 -19.60 15.46
N LEU A 52 -4.67 -19.87 14.30
CA LEU A 52 -6.02 -20.42 14.23
C LEU A 52 -5.99 -21.95 14.02
N GLU A 53 -5.01 -22.43 13.25
CA GLU A 53 -4.85 -23.84 12.89
C GLU A 53 -3.41 -24.31 13.17
N PRO A 54 -3.00 -24.42 14.45
CA PRO A 54 -1.62 -24.74 14.84
C PRO A 54 -1.13 -26.09 14.32
N GLN A 55 -2.04 -27.04 14.07
CA GLN A 55 -1.74 -28.34 13.45
C GLN A 55 -1.19 -28.23 12.02
N LYS A 56 -1.41 -27.12 11.33
CA LYS A 56 -0.84 -26.85 10.00
C LYS A 56 0.58 -26.29 10.08
N ALA A 57 1.04 -25.87 11.26
CA ALA A 57 2.39 -25.33 11.43
C ALA A 57 3.44 -26.43 11.23
N PRO A 58 4.57 -26.16 10.54
CA PRO A 58 5.64 -27.13 10.37
C PRO A 58 6.36 -27.46 11.69
N ALA A 59 6.22 -26.61 12.70
CA ALA A 59 6.70 -26.83 14.07
C ALA A 59 5.92 -25.94 15.04
N ALA A 60 5.82 -26.35 16.30
CA ALA A 60 5.21 -25.56 17.37
C ALA A 60 6.00 -24.28 17.70
N ARG A 61 7.31 -24.27 17.43
CA ARG A 61 8.25 -23.16 17.67
C ARG A 61 9.01 -22.83 16.39
N ILE A 62 8.98 -21.58 15.95
CA ILE A 62 9.65 -21.14 14.71
C ILE A 62 10.50 -19.90 14.99
N ILE A 63 11.63 -19.76 14.28
CA ILE A 63 12.32 -18.48 14.14
C ILE A 63 12.43 -18.08 12.67
N SER A 64 12.40 -16.78 12.41
CA SER A 64 12.70 -16.20 11.10
C SER A 64 13.36 -14.83 11.23
N CYS A 65 13.98 -14.38 10.14
CA CYS A 65 14.40 -13.01 9.94
C CYS A 65 13.70 -12.50 8.68
N GLN A 66 12.62 -11.73 8.85
CA GLN A 66 11.73 -11.32 7.76
C GLN A 66 12.05 -9.89 7.32
N PRO A 67 12.39 -9.63 6.04
CA PRO A 67 12.39 -8.27 5.51
C PRO A 67 10.94 -7.75 5.52
N CYS A 68 10.76 -6.58 6.13
CA CYS A 68 9.47 -5.92 6.32
C CYS A 68 9.51 -4.53 5.72
N ILE A 69 8.43 -4.11 5.05
CA ILE A 69 8.29 -2.76 4.50
C ILE A 69 7.22 -1.99 5.29
N ARG A 70 7.57 -0.81 5.80
CA ARG A 70 6.62 0.10 6.47
C ARG A 70 6.39 1.33 5.61
N THR A 71 5.19 1.42 5.02
CA THR A 71 4.82 2.55 4.16
C THR A 71 4.36 3.78 4.93
N THR A 72 3.94 3.59 6.19
CA THR A 72 3.55 4.65 7.12
C THR A 72 4.74 5.52 7.49
N ASP A 73 5.93 4.94 7.54
CA ASP A 73 7.13 5.57 8.10
C ASP A 73 7.99 6.25 7.02
N ILE A 74 7.53 6.24 5.75
CA ILE A 74 8.30 6.75 4.59
C ILE A 74 8.65 8.24 4.76
N ASP A 75 7.80 9.00 5.43
CA ASP A 75 8.00 10.45 5.59
C ASP A 75 8.99 10.78 6.71
N GLU A 76 9.13 9.89 7.68
CA GLU A 76 10.06 9.92 8.81
C GLU A 76 11.47 9.45 8.42
N VAL A 77 11.59 8.62 7.37
CA VAL A 77 12.89 8.21 6.82
C VAL A 77 13.74 9.43 6.50
N GLY A 78 14.96 9.44 7.04
CA GLY A 78 15.87 10.58 7.05
C GLY A 78 16.24 11.04 8.46
N ASP A 79 15.49 10.60 9.46
CA ASP A 79 15.83 10.73 10.88
C ASP A 79 16.94 9.74 11.31
N GLU A 80 17.09 9.47 12.60
CA GLU A 80 18.11 8.54 13.10
C GLU A 80 17.66 7.08 13.22
N THR A 81 16.36 6.78 13.10
CA THR A 81 15.80 5.50 13.59
C THR A 81 14.85 4.78 12.62
N HIS A 82 14.29 5.48 11.64
CA HIS A 82 13.30 4.93 10.70
C HIS A 82 13.96 4.42 9.41
N LEU A 83 13.41 3.33 8.91
CA LEU A 83 13.77 2.67 7.66
C LEU A 83 12.48 2.30 6.93
N THR A 84 12.46 2.42 5.59
CA THR A 84 11.35 1.93 4.78
C THR A 84 11.34 0.40 4.76
N ILE A 85 12.53 -0.20 4.67
CA ILE A 85 12.74 -1.65 4.73
C ILE A 85 13.73 -2.00 5.83
N PHE A 86 13.36 -2.96 6.68
CA PHE A 86 14.22 -3.48 7.73
C PHE A 86 14.00 -4.98 7.92
N GLU A 87 14.93 -5.65 8.59
CA GLU A 87 14.80 -7.06 8.90
C GLU A 87 14.28 -7.25 10.32
N MET A 88 13.16 -7.96 10.44
CA MET A 88 12.53 -8.28 11.71
C MET A 88 12.91 -9.69 12.15
N LEU A 89 13.67 -9.78 13.24
CA LEU A 89 13.86 -11.03 13.97
C LEU A 89 12.55 -11.40 14.65
N GLY A 90 12.15 -12.67 14.57
CA GLY A 90 10.99 -13.16 15.29
C GLY A 90 11.16 -14.59 15.75
N ASN A 91 10.69 -14.87 16.96
CA ASN A 91 10.46 -16.20 17.51
C ASN A 91 8.97 -16.39 17.78
N PHE A 92 8.40 -17.42 17.18
CA PHE A 92 6.96 -17.67 17.16
C PHE A 92 6.64 -18.98 17.87
N SER A 93 5.48 -19.01 18.51
CA SER A 93 4.95 -20.18 19.21
C SER A 93 3.47 -20.36 18.87
N PHE A 94 3.05 -21.58 18.55
CA PHE A 94 1.69 -21.89 18.14
C PHE A 94 1.11 -23.03 18.98
N GLY A 95 -0.17 -22.96 19.32
CA GLY A 95 -0.91 -24.10 19.88
C GLY A 95 -0.86 -24.24 21.40
N TYR A 96 -0.40 -23.25 22.17
CA TYR A 96 -0.34 -23.35 23.63
C TYR A 96 -1.75 -23.38 24.25
N PRO A 97 -1.99 -24.18 25.31
CA PRO A 97 -1.09 -25.14 25.96
C PRO A 97 -1.16 -26.57 25.38
N ARG A 98 -1.93 -26.78 24.31
CA ARG A 98 -2.33 -28.12 23.85
C ARG A 98 -1.34 -28.79 22.92
N LEU A 99 -0.62 -28.01 22.12
CA LEU A 99 0.42 -28.53 21.24
C LEU A 99 1.72 -28.70 22.03
N GLN A 100 2.23 -29.93 22.08
CA GLN A 100 3.47 -30.22 22.79
C GLN A 100 4.63 -29.38 22.23
N GLY A 101 5.43 -28.82 23.14
CA GLY A 101 6.53 -27.96 22.76
C GLY A 101 6.10 -26.56 22.36
N SER A 102 4.84 -26.15 22.46
CA SER A 102 4.50 -24.71 22.45
C SER A 102 4.92 -24.03 23.75
N TYR A 103 4.89 -22.70 23.77
CA TYR A 103 5.12 -21.85 24.95
C TYR A 103 4.31 -20.55 24.86
N PHE A 104 4.19 -19.82 25.97
CA PHE A 104 3.45 -18.56 26.02
C PHE A 104 4.24 -17.46 26.75
N LYS A 105 3.56 -16.60 27.51
CA LYS A 105 4.11 -15.39 28.11
C LYS A 105 5.40 -15.60 28.90
N LYS A 106 5.41 -16.53 29.84
CA LYS A 106 6.51 -16.69 30.79
C LYS A 106 7.83 -17.01 30.08
N GLU A 107 7.81 -18.03 29.23
CA GLU A 107 8.99 -18.45 28.48
C GLU A 107 9.35 -17.42 27.40
N ALA A 108 8.38 -16.76 26.76
CA ALA A 108 8.67 -15.70 25.79
C ALA A 108 9.46 -14.55 26.43
N ILE A 109 9.01 -14.11 27.61
CA ILE A 109 9.64 -13.05 28.40
C ILE A 109 11.03 -13.51 28.89
N GLU A 110 11.18 -14.74 29.37
CA GLU A 110 12.48 -15.31 29.76
C GLU A 110 13.47 -15.37 28.60
N PHE A 111 13.02 -15.85 27.43
CA PHE A 111 13.87 -15.96 26.25
C PHE A 111 14.33 -14.59 25.76
N ALA A 112 13.43 -13.60 25.72
CA ALA A 112 13.78 -12.24 25.34
C ALA A 112 14.79 -11.63 26.33
N TRP A 113 14.53 -11.77 27.63
CA TRP A 113 15.39 -11.22 28.67
C TRP A 113 16.78 -11.86 28.68
N GLU A 114 16.86 -13.19 28.63
CA GLU A 114 18.12 -13.94 28.58
C GLU A 114 18.91 -13.61 27.31
N PHE A 115 18.25 -13.53 26.15
CA PHE A 115 18.93 -13.17 24.90
C PHE A 115 19.56 -11.77 25.00
N LEU A 116 18.82 -10.78 25.48
CA LEU A 116 19.30 -9.40 25.59
C LEU A 116 20.42 -9.27 26.63
N THR A 117 20.24 -9.83 27.82
CA THR A 117 21.15 -9.59 28.96
C THR A 117 22.31 -10.57 29.03
N GLU A 118 22.09 -11.84 28.67
CA GLU A 118 23.11 -12.88 28.79
C GLU A 118 23.83 -13.16 27.47
N ILE A 119 23.14 -13.13 26.32
CA ILE A 119 23.75 -13.43 25.01
C ILE A 119 24.34 -12.18 24.36
N LEU A 120 23.58 -11.09 24.37
CA LEU A 120 24.00 -9.79 23.83
C LEU A 120 24.71 -8.91 24.85
N LYS A 121 24.71 -9.31 26.13
CA LYS A 121 25.39 -8.61 27.23
C LYS A 121 24.93 -7.15 27.41
N ILE A 122 23.65 -6.88 27.13
CA ILE A 122 23.07 -5.56 27.39
C ILE A 122 22.92 -5.38 28.91
N PRO A 123 23.49 -4.31 29.50
CA PRO A 123 23.30 -4.02 30.92
C PRO A 123 21.82 -3.76 31.24
N PRO A 124 21.20 -4.45 32.22
CA PRO A 124 19.79 -4.25 32.57
C PRO A 124 19.39 -2.79 32.84
N LYS A 125 20.31 -1.97 33.36
CA LYS A 125 20.08 -0.53 33.61
C LYS A 125 19.77 0.31 32.35
N ARG A 126 20.08 -0.20 31.15
CA ARG A 126 19.72 0.44 29.88
C ARG A 126 18.34 0.03 29.39
N LEU A 127 17.76 -0.99 30.02
CA LEU A 127 16.48 -1.54 29.64
C LEU A 127 15.34 -0.92 30.46
N LEU A 128 14.21 -0.80 29.78
CA LEU A 128 12.90 -0.48 30.34
C LEU A 128 11.91 -1.41 29.66
N VAL A 129 10.93 -1.91 30.40
CA VAL A 129 9.90 -2.81 29.87
C VAL A 129 8.53 -2.18 30.06
N THR A 130 7.69 -2.28 29.05
CA THR A 130 6.28 -1.86 29.11
C THR A 130 5.36 -3.06 28.96
N TYR A 131 4.15 -2.97 29.49
CA TYR A 131 3.13 -4.01 29.41
C TYR A 131 1.73 -3.40 29.36
N PHE A 132 0.75 -4.17 28.87
CA PHE A 132 -0.61 -3.68 28.72
C PHE A 132 -1.26 -3.29 30.06
N GLY A 133 -1.60 -2.01 30.20
CA GLY A 133 -2.17 -1.38 31.39
C GLY A 133 -3.65 -1.67 31.61
N GLY A 134 -4.34 -2.24 30.62
CA GLY A 134 -5.78 -2.51 30.66
C GLY A 134 -6.63 -1.35 30.15
N ASP A 135 -7.86 -1.67 29.75
CA ASP A 135 -8.89 -0.69 29.40
C ASP A 135 -10.30 -1.22 29.74
N LYS A 136 -11.35 -0.64 29.13
CA LYS A 136 -12.74 -1.02 29.37
C LYS A 136 -13.10 -2.41 28.86
N GLU A 137 -12.37 -2.94 27.88
CA GLU A 137 -12.69 -4.19 27.18
C GLU A 137 -11.73 -5.32 27.56
N ILE A 138 -10.44 -5.01 27.70
CA ILE A 138 -9.38 -5.98 27.95
C ILE A 138 -8.70 -5.66 29.29
N PRO A 139 -8.58 -6.64 30.21
CA PRO A 139 -7.95 -6.41 31.50
C PRO A 139 -6.44 -6.22 31.38
N LYS A 140 -5.89 -5.51 32.36
CA LYS A 140 -4.45 -5.31 32.57
C LYS A 140 -3.68 -6.64 32.55
N ASP A 141 -2.48 -6.66 31.94
CA ASP A 141 -1.64 -7.85 31.90
C ASP A 141 -0.82 -8.04 33.19
N THR A 142 -1.49 -8.42 34.28
CA THR A 142 -0.83 -8.66 35.57
C THR A 142 0.11 -9.87 35.52
N GLU A 143 -0.19 -10.87 34.69
CA GLU A 143 0.65 -12.07 34.53
C GLU A 143 2.05 -11.70 34.02
N SER A 144 2.12 -10.94 32.91
CA SER A 144 3.40 -10.51 32.36
C SER A 144 4.14 -9.58 33.31
N ARG A 145 3.43 -8.64 33.97
CA ARG A 145 4.02 -7.74 34.98
C ARG A 145 4.70 -8.50 36.11
N ASP A 146 4.00 -9.44 36.73
CA ASP A 146 4.50 -10.17 37.89
C ASP A 146 5.69 -11.05 37.52
N TRP A 147 5.66 -11.62 36.31
CA TRP A 147 6.78 -12.40 35.79
C TRP A 147 8.01 -11.53 35.51
N LEU A 148 7.82 -10.37 34.88
CA LEU A 148 8.89 -9.40 34.64
C LEU A 148 9.57 -8.97 35.94
N LEU A 149 8.79 -8.63 36.97
CA LEU A 149 9.33 -8.28 38.30
C LEU A 149 10.21 -9.41 38.88
N LYS A 150 9.76 -10.65 38.71
CA LYS A 150 10.47 -11.83 39.23
C LYS A 150 11.80 -12.08 38.51
N ILE A 151 11.82 -12.06 37.18
CA ILE A 151 13.00 -12.52 36.42
C ILE A 151 14.00 -11.40 36.11
N THR A 152 13.51 -10.16 35.91
CA THR A 152 14.38 -9.07 35.46
C THR A 152 15.11 -8.41 36.62
N ARG A 153 14.50 -8.45 37.83
CA ARG A 153 14.94 -7.71 39.03
C ARG A 153 15.16 -6.22 38.75
N LEU A 154 14.48 -5.68 37.74
CA LEU A 154 14.41 -4.24 37.51
C LEU A 154 13.61 -3.59 38.64
N GLU A 155 13.95 -2.34 38.93
CA GLU A 155 13.10 -1.49 39.77
C GLU A 155 11.71 -1.34 39.13
N GLU A 156 10.66 -1.25 39.94
CA GLU A 156 9.28 -1.11 39.45
C GLU A 156 9.11 0.11 38.53
N THR A 157 9.90 1.16 38.74
CA THR A 157 9.96 2.38 37.90
C THR A 157 10.39 2.12 36.45
N ARG A 158 10.92 0.92 36.16
CA ARG A 158 11.34 0.48 34.81
C ARG A 158 10.41 -0.58 34.20
N ILE A 159 9.32 -0.95 34.88
CA ILE A 159 8.28 -1.85 34.38
C ILE A 159 6.96 -1.09 34.38
N LEU A 160 6.63 -0.47 33.24
CA LEU A 160 5.57 0.54 33.16
C LEU A 160 4.33 0.03 32.43
N PRO A 161 3.11 0.22 32.97
CA PRO A 161 1.90 -0.03 32.22
C PRO A 161 1.71 1.03 31.12
N ARG A 162 1.31 0.63 29.91
CA ARG A 162 0.87 1.55 28.84
C ARG A 162 -0.53 1.23 28.35
N ASP A 163 -1.08 2.12 27.54
CA ASP A 163 -2.41 1.97 26.98
C ASP A 163 -2.45 0.97 25.80
N ARG A 164 -3.58 0.96 25.09
CA ARG A 164 -3.82 0.09 23.94
C ARG A 164 -3.01 0.47 22.71
N GLU A 165 -2.70 1.76 22.52
CA GLU A 165 -1.94 2.19 21.35
C GLU A 165 -0.49 1.69 21.42
N GLU A 166 0.07 1.65 22.63
CA GLU A 166 1.43 1.15 22.86
C GLU A 166 1.48 -0.37 23.08
N ASN A 167 0.67 -0.95 23.99
CA ASN A 167 0.85 -2.34 24.43
C ASN A 167 -0.26 -3.34 24.04
N PHE A 168 -0.93 -3.12 22.91
CA PHE A 168 -1.88 -4.09 22.36
C PHE A 168 -1.73 -4.18 20.84
N TRP A 169 -1.65 -5.39 20.29
CA TRP A 169 -1.44 -5.59 18.86
C TRP A 169 -2.63 -6.28 18.19
N GLY A 170 -3.08 -5.70 17.08
CA GLY A 170 -4.06 -6.28 16.16
C GLY A 170 -5.52 -5.86 16.39
N PRO A 171 -6.45 -6.41 15.59
CA PRO A 171 -6.20 -7.39 14.51
C PRO A 171 -5.53 -6.78 13.28
N THR A 172 -4.87 -7.63 12.47
CA THR A 172 -4.45 -7.25 11.12
C THR A 172 -5.65 -7.28 10.18
N GLY A 173 -6.22 -6.11 9.86
CA GLY A 173 -7.41 -5.96 9.02
C GLY A 173 -8.71 -5.91 9.85
N GLU A 174 -9.83 -6.30 9.24
CA GLU A 174 -11.15 -6.24 9.91
C GLU A 174 -11.39 -7.40 10.89
N SER A 175 -10.59 -8.46 10.82
CA SER A 175 -10.64 -9.60 11.75
C SER A 175 -9.29 -10.34 11.82
N GLY A 176 -9.03 -10.99 12.94
CA GLY A 176 -7.86 -11.86 13.11
C GLY A 176 -7.36 -12.01 14.55
N PRO A 177 -6.33 -12.84 14.75
CA PRO A 177 -5.64 -12.97 16.02
C PRO A 177 -5.06 -11.62 16.49
N CYS A 178 -5.17 -11.36 17.79
CA CYS A 178 -4.67 -10.17 18.44
C CYS A 178 -4.42 -10.45 19.93
N GLY A 179 -3.78 -9.51 20.62
CA GLY A 179 -3.61 -9.61 22.06
C GLY A 179 -2.68 -8.59 22.69
N ARG A 180 -2.49 -8.77 23.99
CA ARG A 180 -1.67 -7.89 24.83
C ARG A 180 -0.20 -8.05 24.46
N THR A 181 0.58 -7.00 24.66
CA THR A 181 2.01 -7.04 24.38
C THR A 181 2.86 -6.66 25.58
N VAL A 182 4.10 -7.10 25.53
CA VAL A 182 5.21 -6.56 26.31
C VAL A 182 6.23 -6.00 25.34
N GLU A 183 6.67 -4.76 25.56
CA GLU A 183 7.74 -4.17 24.76
C GLU A 183 8.97 -3.92 25.61
N ILE A 184 10.14 -4.22 25.05
CA ILE A 184 11.42 -3.96 25.68
C ILE A 184 12.07 -2.80 24.94
N HIS A 185 12.42 -1.76 25.70
CA HIS A 185 13.07 -0.56 25.21
C HIS A 185 14.51 -0.49 25.74
N MET A 186 15.39 0.05 24.92
CA MET A 186 16.78 0.34 25.27
C MET A 186 17.06 1.81 24.99
N ASP A 187 17.42 2.56 26.03
CA ASP A 187 17.69 4.00 25.95
C ASP A 187 16.57 4.80 25.25
N GLY A 188 15.31 4.45 25.54
CA GLY A 188 14.12 5.14 25.02
C GLY A 188 13.62 4.64 23.66
N VAL A 189 14.29 3.67 23.03
CA VAL A 189 13.89 3.12 21.74
C VAL A 189 13.40 1.68 21.91
N GLU A 190 12.24 1.34 21.35
CA GLU A 190 11.70 -0.04 21.31
C GLU A 190 12.62 -0.95 20.48
N ILE A 191 13.11 -2.03 21.10
CA ILE A 191 14.00 -3.01 20.47
C ILE A 191 13.37 -4.39 20.27
N TRP A 192 12.30 -4.71 21.00
CA TRP A 192 11.61 -6.00 20.89
C TRP A 192 10.18 -5.89 21.38
N ASN A 193 9.22 -6.27 20.54
CA ASN A 193 7.82 -6.42 20.87
C ASN A 193 7.46 -7.91 21.02
N LEU A 194 6.82 -8.28 22.13
CA LEU A 194 6.33 -9.61 22.46
C LEU A 194 4.79 -9.58 22.47
N VAL A 195 4.18 -10.03 21.39
CA VAL A 195 2.72 -10.08 21.21
C VAL A 195 2.19 -11.45 21.64
N PHE A 196 1.20 -11.44 22.52
CA PHE A 196 0.56 -12.64 23.04
C PHE A 196 -0.80 -12.85 22.38
N ASN A 197 -0.84 -13.65 21.31
CA ASN A 197 -2.09 -13.97 20.62
C ASN A 197 -3.01 -14.76 21.55
N GLU A 198 -4.06 -14.09 22.01
CA GLU A 198 -5.00 -14.61 23.02
C GLU A 198 -6.46 -14.34 22.67
N PHE A 199 -6.71 -13.42 21.73
CA PHE A 199 -8.04 -13.10 21.24
C PHE A 199 -8.12 -13.24 19.72
N LEU A 200 -9.30 -13.60 19.23
CA LEU A 200 -9.74 -13.43 17.86
C LEU A 200 -10.69 -12.24 17.84
N TYR A 201 -10.29 -11.16 17.18
CA TYR A 201 -11.21 -10.06 16.90
C TYR A 201 -12.07 -10.44 15.70
N LYS A 202 -13.38 -10.46 15.89
CA LYS A 202 -14.37 -10.74 14.85
C LYS A 202 -15.70 -10.07 15.18
N ASP A 203 -16.33 -9.46 14.18
CA ASP A 203 -17.66 -8.83 14.31
C ASP A 203 -17.75 -7.80 15.45
N GLY A 204 -16.69 -7.01 15.65
CA GLY A 204 -16.63 -5.96 16.68
C GLY A 204 -16.37 -6.48 18.10
N LYS A 205 -16.00 -7.76 18.26
CA LYS A 205 -15.81 -8.39 19.57
C LYS A 205 -14.48 -9.14 19.66
N PHE A 206 -13.91 -9.15 20.86
CA PHE A 206 -12.75 -9.97 21.21
C PHE A 206 -13.23 -11.31 21.77
N LEU A 207 -13.00 -12.40 21.03
CA LEU A 207 -13.32 -13.76 21.45
C LEU A 207 -12.03 -14.44 21.93
N PRO A 208 -12.02 -15.19 23.05
CA PRO A 208 -10.82 -15.90 23.47
C PRO A 208 -10.42 -16.95 22.43
N LEU A 209 -9.13 -17.07 22.15
CA LEU A 209 -8.61 -18.12 21.29
C LEU A 209 -8.58 -19.46 22.03
N GLU A 210 -8.92 -20.53 21.32
CA GLU A 210 -8.75 -21.90 21.81
C GLU A 210 -7.25 -22.25 21.98
N TYR A 211 -6.43 -21.75 21.07
CA TYR A 211 -4.99 -21.93 21.04
C TYR A 211 -4.31 -20.57 21.19
N LEU A 212 -3.49 -20.45 22.23
CA LEU A 212 -2.67 -19.26 22.45
C LEU A 212 -1.37 -19.36 21.65
N GLY A 213 -0.78 -18.21 21.34
CA GLY A 213 0.47 -18.15 20.62
C GLY A 213 1.31 -16.93 20.96
N VAL A 214 2.60 -17.04 20.63
CA VAL A 214 3.56 -15.94 20.79
C VAL A 214 3.98 -15.50 19.41
N ASP A 215 3.89 -14.20 19.19
CA ASP A 215 4.45 -13.50 18.06
C ASP A 215 5.46 -12.48 18.61
N THR A 216 6.65 -12.40 18.03
CA THR A 216 7.61 -11.37 18.44
C THR A 216 8.23 -10.70 17.24
N GLY A 217 8.59 -9.42 17.40
CA GLY A 217 9.35 -8.67 16.42
C GLY A 217 10.45 -7.86 17.06
N ALA A 218 11.69 -8.03 16.61
CA ALA A 218 12.82 -7.17 16.94
C ALA A 218 13.50 -6.66 15.65
N GLY A 219 13.62 -5.34 15.49
CA GLY A 219 14.28 -4.73 14.35
C GLY A 219 15.79 -4.96 14.40
N LEU A 220 16.34 -5.74 13.46
CA LEU A 220 17.73 -6.16 13.45
C LEU A 220 18.70 -4.97 13.37
N GLU A 221 18.43 -4.04 12.45
CA GLU A 221 19.25 -2.84 12.24
C GLU A 221 19.25 -1.95 13.48
N ARG A 222 18.07 -1.72 14.07
CA ARG A 222 17.89 -0.89 15.27
C ARG A 222 18.60 -1.49 16.48
N LEU A 223 18.40 -2.78 16.75
CA LEU A 223 19.08 -3.49 17.83
C LEU A 223 20.61 -3.45 17.63
N THR A 224 21.09 -3.66 16.41
CA THR A 224 22.52 -3.60 16.08
C THR A 224 23.10 -2.20 16.31
N ALA A 225 22.38 -1.15 15.93
CA ALA A 225 22.83 0.23 16.14
C ALA A 225 23.01 0.53 17.64
N LEU A 226 22.02 0.20 18.46
CA LEU A 226 22.04 0.45 19.91
C LEU A 226 23.09 -0.38 20.65
N LEU A 227 23.31 -1.64 20.25
CA LEU A 227 24.38 -2.50 20.78
C LEU A 227 25.77 -1.88 20.59
N ASN A 228 25.95 -1.09 19.54
CA ASN A 228 27.20 -0.40 19.25
C ASN A 228 27.23 1.07 19.72
N ASN A 229 26.15 1.55 20.37
CA ASN A 229 25.97 2.95 20.75
C ASN A 229 26.05 3.92 19.57
N TYR A 230 25.58 3.52 18.40
CA TYR A 230 25.45 4.47 17.28
C TYR A 230 24.28 5.41 17.51
N SER A 231 24.48 6.66 17.13
CA SER A 231 23.42 7.67 17.12
C SER A 231 22.42 7.47 15.99
N SER A 232 22.72 6.58 15.03
CA SER A 232 21.96 6.40 13.79
C SER A 232 21.91 4.94 13.37
N VAL A 233 20.74 4.45 12.94
CA VAL A 233 20.61 3.12 12.32
C VAL A 233 21.42 3.02 11.01
N TYR A 234 21.73 4.15 10.39
CA TYR A 234 22.49 4.22 9.14
C TYR A 234 23.99 3.95 9.31
N ASP A 235 24.47 3.78 10.56
CA ASP A 235 25.87 3.47 10.87
C ASP A 235 26.14 1.96 11.06
N VAL A 236 25.11 1.13 10.90
CA VAL A 236 25.25 -0.34 10.91
C VAL A 236 25.95 -0.85 9.64
N ASP A 237 26.53 -2.04 9.72
CA ASP A 237 27.33 -2.67 8.67
C ASP A 237 26.64 -2.78 7.30
N THR A 238 25.31 -2.89 7.28
CA THR A 238 24.54 -3.06 6.04
C THR A 238 24.11 -1.76 5.36
N LEU A 239 24.26 -0.62 6.03
CA LEU A 239 23.87 0.71 5.50
C LEU A 239 25.05 1.67 5.40
N LYS A 240 25.99 1.57 6.35
CA LYS A 240 27.15 2.43 6.45
C LYS A 240 28.00 2.51 5.18
N PRO A 241 28.29 1.41 4.45
CA PRO A 241 29.10 1.50 3.23
C PRO A 241 28.44 2.35 2.13
N ILE A 242 27.11 2.33 2.04
CA ILE A 242 26.35 3.16 1.08
C ILE A 242 26.41 4.63 1.52
N LYS A 243 26.23 4.90 2.83
CA LYS A 243 26.37 6.24 3.42
C LYS A 243 27.75 6.83 3.17
N GLU A 244 28.81 6.06 3.40
CA GLU A 244 30.20 6.48 3.15
C GLU A 244 30.46 6.75 1.67
N LYS A 245 29.87 5.96 0.76
CA LYS A 245 29.98 6.15 -0.69
C LYS A 245 29.33 7.45 -1.18
N ILE A 246 28.26 7.92 -0.53
CA ILE A 246 27.66 9.23 -0.81
C ILE A 246 28.56 10.37 -0.30
N GLY A 247 29.29 10.16 0.81
CA GLY A 247 30.27 11.10 1.35
C GLY A 247 29.68 12.34 2.03
N ILE A 248 28.35 12.46 2.11
CA ILE A 248 27.64 13.58 2.73
C ILE A 248 26.75 13.02 3.84
N SER A 249 26.86 13.55 5.07
CA SER A 249 25.99 13.19 6.18
C SER A 249 24.85 14.19 6.32
N SER A 250 23.64 13.80 5.95
CA SER A 250 22.42 14.61 6.09
C SER A 250 21.18 13.72 6.12
N SER A 251 20.01 14.28 6.45
CA SER A 251 18.73 13.55 6.31
C SER A 251 18.49 13.07 4.87
N LYS A 252 18.91 13.88 3.88
CA LYS A 252 18.77 13.56 2.46
C LYS A 252 19.62 12.35 2.05
N SER A 253 20.85 12.22 2.56
CA SER A 253 21.70 11.06 2.24
C SER A 253 21.17 9.78 2.86
N LYS A 254 20.60 9.85 4.07
CA LYS A 254 19.92 8.72 4.72
C LYS A 254 18.71 8.22 3.92
N ILE A 255 17.88 9.14 3.40
CA ILE A 255 16.78 8.79 2.48
C ILE A 255 17.30 7.98 1.29
N ILE A 256 18.41 8.42 0.67
CA ILE A 256 19.01 7.69 -0.46
C ILE A 256 19.47 6.30 -0.02
N VAL A 257 20.20 6.19 1.09
CA VAL A 257 20.72 4.91 1.62
C VAL A 257 19.60 3.91 1.86
N ASP A 258 18.53 4.30 2.56
CA ASP A 258 17.39 3.42 2.85
C ASP A 258 16.60 3.05 1.58
N HIS A 259 16.23 4.05 0.78
CA HIS A 259 15.35 3.81 -0.35
C HIS A 259 16.00 2.97 -1.44
N LEU A 260 17.32 3.07 -1.66
CA LEU A 260 18.02 2.23 -2.63
C LEU A 260 17.85 0.73 -2.32
N ARG A 261 17.96 0.36 -1.03
CA ARG A 261 17.70 -1.02 -0.58
C ARG A 261 16.27 -1.42 -0.88
N THR A 262 15.30 -0.59 -0.51
CA THR A 262 13.87 -0.90 -0.72
C THR A 262 13.53 -1.03 -2.21
N ILE A 263 14.00 -0.09 -3.04
CA ILE A 263 13.79 -0.08 -4.49
C ILE A 263 14.31 -1.38 -5.11
N ALA A 264 15.53 -1.79 -4.76
CA ALA A 264 16.13 -3.02 -5.27
C ALA A 264 15.29 -4.26 -4.93
N HIS A 265 14.85 -4.39 -3.67
CA HIS A 265 14.04 -5.53 -3.23
C HIS A 265 12.65 -5.56 -3.89
N LEU A 266 12.01 -4.40 -4.05
CA LEU A 266 10.70 -4.31 -4.72
C LEU A 266 10.77 -4.69 -6.20
N ILE A 267 11.79 -4.25 -6.92
CA ILE A 267 11.98 -4.62 -8.33
C ILE A 267 12.24 -6.13 -8.45
N VAL A 268 13.07 -6.69 -7.56
CA VAL A 268 13.29 -8.16 -7.52
C VAL A 268 11.99 -8.93 -7.29
N ALA A 269 11.14 -8.43 -6.40
CA ALA A 269 9.82 -8.96 -6.10
C ALA A 269 8.80 -8.78 -7.25
N GLY A 270 9.19 -8.18 -8.38
CA GLY A 270 8.33 -8.01 -9.55
C GLY A 270 7.47 -6.76 -9.54
N VAL A 271 7.74 -5.79 -8.65
CA VAL A 271 7.04 -4.51 -8.64
C VAL A 271 7.65 -3.56 -9.68
N PHE A 272 6.80 -2.91 -10.47
CA PHE A 272 7.20 -1.89 -11.44
C PHE A 272 6.52 -0.54 -11.16
N PRO A 273 7.19 0.60 -11.43
CA PRO A 273 6.63 1.93 -11.20
C PRO A 273 5.27 2.15 -11.88
N SER A 274 4.25 2.52 -11.10
CA SER A 274 2.87 2.71 -11.56
C SER A 274 2.19 3.89 -10.83
N ASN A 275 0.91 4.17 -11.14
CA ASN A 275 0.12 5.20 -10.46
C ASN A 275 -0.71 4.66 -9.29
N LYS A 276 -0.64 3.35 -8.98
CA LYS A 276 -1.51 2.70 -7.97
C LYS A 276 -0.73 1.68 -7.15
N GLU A 277 -1.23 1.43 -5.93
CA GLU A 277 -0.81 0.30 -5.08
C GLU A 277 0.72 0.21 -4.91
N GLN A 278 1.30 -0.99 -5.01
CA GLN A 278 2.74 -1.21 -4.83
C GLN A 278 3.58 -0.43 -5.85
N GLY A 279 3.11 -0.34 -7.09
CA GLY A 279 3.80 0.41 -8.15
C GLY A 279 3.85 1.92 -7.88
N TYR A 280 2.84 2.48 -7.21
CA TYR A 280 2.88 3.87 -6.73
C TYR A 280 3.94 4.06 -5.65
N ILE A 281 4.05 3.13 -4.71
CA ILE A 281 5.07 3.19 -3.65
C ILE A 281 6.48 3.11 -4.24
N LEU A 282 6.75 2.14 -5.13
CA LEU A 282 8.06 2.04 -5.80
C LEU A 282 8.40 3.34 -6.56
N ARG A 283 7.43 3.89 -7.30
CA ARG A 283 7.62 5.19 -7.98
C ARG A 283 7.95 6.30 -6.99
N ARG A 284 7.20 6.41 -5.88
CA ARG A 284 7.40 7.43 -4.83
C ARG A 284 8.82 7.35 -4.26
N LEU A 285 9.29 6.15 -3.93
CA LEU A 285 10.63 5.92 -3.40
C LEU A 285 11.70 6.37 -4.40
N ILE A 286 11.61 5.95 -5.67
CA ILE A 286 12.56 6.36 -6.72
C ILE A 286 12.63 7.89 -6.82
N ARG A 287 11.47 8.57 -6.87
CA ARG A 287 11.43 10.03 -7.01
C ARG A 287 11.96 10.77 -5.77
N ARG A 288 11.69 10.26 -4.56
CA ARG A 288 12.27 10.80 -3.32
C ARG A 288 13.79 10.65 -3.32
N THR A 289 14.31 9.49 -3.73
CA THR A 289 15.76 9.26 -3.89
C THR A 289 16.37 10.25 -4.88
N LEU A 290 15.74 10.45 -6.03
CA LEU A 290 16.24 11.37 -7.06
C LEU A 290 16.19 12.84 -6.61
N LYS A 291 15.11 13.28 -5.94
CA LYS A 291 15.02 14.62 -5.36
C LYS A 291 16.08 14.85 -4.29
N ALA A 292 16.25 13.90 -3.37
CA ALA A 292 17.30 13.98 -2.35
C ALA A 292 18.70 14.06 -2.97
N GLY A 293 18.97 13.31 -4.05
CA GLY A 293 20.26 13.40 -4.73
C GLY A 293 20.46 14.69 -5.51
N LEU A 294 19.43 15.26 -6.13
CA LEU A 294 19.48 16.59 -6.75
C LEU A 294 19.83 17.67 -5.72
N ASP A 295 19.21 17.62 -4.55
CA ASP A 295 19.45 18.57 -3.46
C ASP A 295 20.88 18.48 -2.89
N LEU A 296 21.49 17.30 -2.99
CA LEU A 296 22.87 17.05 -2.61
C LEU A 296 23.86 17.26 -3.75
N ASN A 297 23.40 17.71 -4.93
CA ASN A 297 24.19 17.85 -6.15
C ASN A 297 24.95 16.56 -6.54
N LEU A 298 24.32 15.40 -6.32
CA LEU A 298 24.89 14.12 -6.70
C LEU A 298 24.90 13.98 -8.23
N LYS A 299 26.04 13.55 -8.77
CA LYS A 299 26.17 13.22 -10.19
C LYS A 299 25.30 12.01 -10.54
N GLU A 300 24.66 12.03 -11.72
CA GLU A 300 23.75 10.95 -12.12
C GLU A 300 24.41 9.56 -12.17
N GLU A 301 25.71 9.50 -12.45
CA GLU A 301 26.45 8.26 -12.57
C GLU A 301 26.62 7.53 -11.22
N ILE A 302 26.51 8.26 -10.10
CA ILE A 302 26.72 7.69 -8.77
C ILE A 302 25.68 6.61 -8.43
N TYR A 303 24.45 6.72 -8.93
CA TYR A 303 23.37 5.79 -8.58
C TYR A 303 23.69 4.35 -8.99
N LYS A 304 24.39 4.16 -10.11
CA LYS A 304 24.85 2.83 -10.53
C LYS A 304 25.80 2.23 -9.48
N GLU A 305 26.76 3.01 -9.00
CA GLU A 305 27.70 2.58 -7.96
C GLU A 305 27.01 2.31 -6.62
N LEU A 306 26.04 3.15 -6.25
CA LEU A 306 25.26 2.96 -5.01
C LEU A 306 24.41 1.68 -5.08
N PHE A 307 23.76 1.39 -6.22
CA PHE A 307 23.05 0.11 -6.40
C PHE A 307 24.00 -1.08 -6.39
N MET A 308 25.16 -1.00 -7.05
CA MET A 308 26.16 -2.08 -7.00
C MET A 308 26.62 -2.34 -5.56
N THR A 309 26.86 -1.29 -4.78
CA THR A 309 27.23 -1.39 -3.36
C THR A 309 26.10 -2.01 -2.53
N THR A 310 24.86 -1.57 -2.77
CA THR A 310 23.66 -2.12 -2.10
C THR A 310 23.52 -3.61 -2.40
N VAL A 311 23.65 -4.02 -3.66
CA VAL A 311 23.56 -5.42 -4.06
C VAL A 311 24.72 -6.23 -3.47
N SER A 312 25.95 -5.71 -3.44
CA SER A 312 27.08 -6.46 -2.89
C SER A 312 26.94 -6.78 -1.39
N ILE A 313 26.29 -5.90 -0.63
CA ILE A 313 26.01 -6.10 0.81
C ILE A 313 24.98 -7.21 1.02
N TRP A 314 23.95 -7.25 0.17
CA TRP A 314 22.77 -8.09 0.40
C TRP A 314 22.72 -9.38 -0.45
N GLN A 315 23.58 -9.54 -1.45
CA GLN A 315 23.55 -10.66 -2.41
C GLN A 315 23.70 -12.05 -1.76
N GLU A 316 24.40 -12.19 -0.64
CA GLU A 316 24.56 -13.50 0.03
C GLU A 316 23.24 -13.98 0.64
N ARG A 317 22.44 -13.05 1.19
CA ARG A 317 21.14 -13.35 1.78
C ARG A 317 20.01 -13.36 0.75
N TYR A 318 20.11 -12.49 -0.26
CA TYR A 318 19.12 -12.34 -1.31
C TYR A 318 19.79 -12.45 -2.70
N PRO A 319 20.11 -13.66 -3.18
CA PRO A 319 20.86 -13.88 -4.43
C PRO A 319 20.23 -13.24 -5.67
N LEU A 320 18.89 -13.19 -5.69
CA LEU A 320 18.11 -12.56 -6.77
C LEU A 320 18.46 -11.08 -6.99
N LEU A 321 18.96 -10.35 -5.97
CA LEU A 321 19.45 -8.97 -6.14
C LEU A 321 20.60 -8.89 -7.14
N LYS A 322 21.52 -9.87 -7.09
CA LYS A 322 22.64 -9.96 -8.02
C LYS A 322 22.17 -10.37 -9.41
N GLU A 323 21.34 -11.40 -9.48
CA GLU A 323 20.81 -11.92 -10.75
C GLU A 323 20.02 -10.86 -11.52
N LYS A 324 19.24 -10.03 -10.81
CA LYS A 324 18.41 -8.97 -11.41
C LYS A 324 19.02 -7.57 -11.35
N LEU A 325 20.32 -7.43 -11.08
CA LEU A 325 20.98 -6.11 -11.01
C LEU A 325 20.76 -5.28 -12.29
N ALA A 326 20.82 -5.91 -13.47
CA ALA A 326 20.56 -5.23 -14.74
C ALA A 326 19.11 -4.71 -14.85
N GLU A 327 18.14 -5.47 -14.35
CA GLU A 327 16.73 -5.06 -14.30
C GLU A 327 16.52 -3.90 -13.32
N ILE A 328 17.10 -3.99 -12.11
CA ILE A 328 17.06 -2.92 -11.10
C ILE A 328 17.55 -1.60 -11.70
N LEU A 329 18.73 -1.61 -12.32
CA LEU A 329 19.31 -0.44 -12.96
C LEU A 329 18.43 0.06 -14.12
N SER A 330 17.89 -0.83 -14.95
CA SER A 330 17.02 -0.45 -16.08
C SER A 330 15.72 0.20 -15.63
N VAL A 331 15.06 -0.35 -14.61
CA VAL A 331 13.80 0.18 -14.07
C VAL A 331 14.02 1.54 -13.42
N PHE A 332 15.07 1.67 -12.60
CA PHE A 332 15.44 2.94 -11.97
C PHE A 332 15.74 4.01 -13.02
N GLU A 333 16.55 3.70 -14.03
CA GLU A 333 16.91 4.64 -15.09
C GLU A 333 15.68 5.08 -15.91
N LYS A 334 14.78 4.15 -16.26
CA LYS A 334 13.54 4.48 -16.98
C LYS A 334 12.64 5.43 -16.19
N GLU A 335 12.49 5.23 -14.87
CA GLU A 335 11.70 6.14 -14.04
C GLU A 335 12.44 7.47 -13.80
N LYS A 336 13.77 7.46 -13.67
CA LYS A 336 14.59 8.68 -13.61
C LYS A 336 14.37 9.56 -14.83
N GLN A 337 14.48 9.01 -16.04
CA GLN A 337 14.26 9.74 -17.28
C GLN A 337 12.82 10.27 -17.43
N LYS A 338 11.83 9.59 -16.85
CA LYS A 338 10.46 10.12 -16.77
C LYS A 338 10.38 11.27 -15.76
N TYR A 339 10.96 11.10 -14.59
CA TYR A 339 10.91 12.10 -13.52
C TYR A 339 11.65 13.38 -13.89
N LEU A 340 12.83 13.30 -14.50
CA LEU A 340 13.57 14.48 -14.96
C LEU A 340 12.78 15.29 -16.01
N ARG A 341 12.08 14.62 -16.92
CA ARG A 341 11.18 15.30 -17.88
C ARG A 341 10.01 16.00 -17.19
N VAL A 342 9.42 15.34 -16.20
CA VAL A 342 8.32 15.87 -15.39
C VAL A 342 8.79 17.08 -14.56
N LEU A 343 9.95 16.97 -13.90
CA LEU A 343 10.57 18.08 -13.17
C LEU A 343 10.86 19.27 -14.07
N LYS A 344 11.46 19.05 -15.25
CA LYS A 344 11.74 20.12 -16.20
C LYS A 344 10.48 20.89 -16.57
N ALA A 345 9.41 20.18 -16.96
CA ALA A 345 8.13 20.80 -17.28
C ALA A 345 7.50 21.54 -16.08
N GLY A 346 7.61 20.96 -14.88
CA GLY A 346 7.13 21.59 -13.65
C GLY A 346 7.89 22.88 -13.30
N ILE A 347 9.22 22.89 -13.46
CA ILE A 347 10.06 24.07 -13.23
C ILE A 347 9.77 25.16 -14.27
N GLU A 348 9.64 24.80 -15.55
CA GLU A 348 9.27 25.74 -16.61
C GLU A 348 7.90 26.38 -16.33
N GLU A 349 6.92 25.59 -15.89
CA GLU A 349 5.61 26.11 -15.49
C GLU A 349 5.70 26.98 -14.23
N LEU A 350 6.47 26.58 -13.22
CA LEU A 350 6.71 27.38 -12.02
C LEU A 350 7.29 28.76 -12.39
N GLN A 351 8.32 28.79 -13.24
CA GLN A 351 8.94 30.03 -13.72
C GLN A 351 7.93 30.90 -14.47
N ARG A 352 7.10 30.30 -15.34
CA ARG A 352 6.04 31.00 -16.07
C ARG A 352 5.00 31.61 -15.13
N LEU A 353 4.57 30.84 -14.12
CA LEU A 353 3.60 31.30 -13.12
C LEU A 353 4.18 32.41 -12.25
N TYR A 354 5.47 32.32 -11.90
CA TYR A 354 6.20 33.35 -11.15
C TYR A 354 6.30 34.65 -11.95
N GLN A 355 6.70 34.58 -13.22
CA GLN A 355 6.77 35.75 -14.09
C GLN A 355 5.41 36.44 -14.27
N LYS A 356 4.33 35.66 -14.30
CA LYS A 356 2.97 36.19 -14.44
C LYS A 356 2.48 36.88 -13.17
N ASP A 357 2.74 36.28 -12.01
CA ASP A 357 2.35 36.81 -10.70
C ASP A 357 3.30 36.28 -9.61
N PRO A 358 4.31 37.07 -9.20
CA PRO A 358 5.24 36.70 -8.13
C PRO A 358 4.57 36.57 -6.75
N ASN A 359 3.43 37.24 -6.54
CA ASN A 359 2.77 37.38 -5.25
C ASN A 359 1.58 36.44 -5.03
N ARG A 360 1.36 35.50 -5.96
CA ARG A 360 0.33 34.45 -5.87
C ARG A 360 0.43 33.62 -4.59
N ASP A 361 -0.66 32.92 -4.27
CA ASP A 361 -0.64 31.86 -3.26
C ASP A 361 0.24 30.70 -3.76
N TRP A 362 1.47 30.67 -3.26
CA TRP A 362 2.45 29.63 -3.59
C TRP A 362 2.13 28.29 -2.93
N GLY A 363 1.29 28.24 -1.89
CA GLY A 363 0.80 27.00 -1.29
C GLY A 363 -0.19 26.28 -2.20
N GLU A 364 -1.23 26.98 -2.66
CA GLU A 364 -2.19 26.44 -3.63
C GLU A 364 -1.50 26.14 -4.99
N THR A 365 -0.60 27.02 -5.42
CA THR A 365 0.18 26.80 -6.65
C THR A 365 1.08 25.57 -6.54
N ALA A 366 1.73 25.35 -5.39
CA ALA A 366 2.51 24.13 -5.15
C ALA A 366 1.63 22.88 -5.23
N PHE A 367 0.38 22.94 -4.75
CA PHE A 367 -0.56 21.83 -4.91
C PHE A 367 -0.90 21.58 -6.38
N TYR A 368 -1.18 22.62 -7.16
CA TYR A 368 -1.40 22.51 -8.61
C TYR A 368 -0.20 21.93 -9.36
N LEU A 369 1.01 22.43 -9.08
CA LEU A 369 2.25 21.95 -9.69
C LEU A 369 2.52 20.49 -9.30
N TYR A 370 2.21 20.11 -8.06
CA TYR A 370 2.30 18.74 -7.59
C TYR A 370 1.30 17.82 -8.29
N THR A 371 0.02 18.19 -8.37
CA THR A 371 -1.01 17.32 -8.96
C THR A 371 -0.95 17.25 -10.49
N SER A 372 -0.59 18.36 -11.15
CA SER A 372 -0.67 18.50 -12.60
C SER A 372 0.67 18.24 -13.29
N PHE A 373 1.77 18.63 -12.65
CA PHE A 373 3.13 18.53 -13.19
C PHE A 373 4.04 17.63 -12.37
N GLY A 374 3.56 17.03 -11.28
CA GLY A 374 4.37 16.10 -10.47
C GLY A 374 5.57 16.75 -9.77
N LEU A 375 5.62 18.08 -9.67
CA LEU A 375 6.69 18.82 -9.00
C LEU A 375 6.48 18.76 -7.48
N PRO A 376 7.45 18.28 -6.68
CA PRO A 376 7.31 18.25 -5.23
C PRO A 376 7.06 19.65 -4.64
N PRO A 377 6.18 19.80 -3.64
CA PRO A 377 5.89 21.10 -3.03
C PRO A 377 7.14 21.72 -2.40
N GLU A 378 8.02 20.93 -1.79
CA GLU A 378 9.28 21.38 -1.21
C GLU A 378 10.15 22.07 -2.27
N MET A 379 10.24 21.46 -3.46
CA MET A 379 11.00 22.01 -4.58
C MET A 379 10.38 23.32 -5.09
N THR A 380 9.05 23.39 -5.11
CA THR A 380 8.35 24.63 -5.43
C THR A 380 8.74 25.73 -4.46
N PHE A 381 8.68 25.47 -3.16
CA PHE A 381 9.01 26.46 -2.14
C PHE A 381 10.48 26.87 -2.16
N GLU A 382 11.41 25.92 -2.31
CA GLU A 382 12.84 26.18 -2.45
C GLU A 382 13.15 27.08 -3.67
N ASP A 383 12.55 26.78 -4.83
CA ASP A 383 12.79 27.57 -6.04
C ASP A 383 12.17 28.97 -5.95
N ILE A 384 11.05 29.13 -5.26
CA ILE A 384 10.46 30.45 -5.00
C ILE A 384 11.31 31.27 -4.04
N ILE A 385 11.86 30.65 -2.98
CA ILE A 385 12.83 31.31 -2.09
C ILE A 385 14.04 31.79 -2.90
N LYS A 386 14.58 30.96 -3.81
CA LYS A 386 15.68 31.37 -4.68
C LYS A 386 15.33 32.53 -5.61
N LEU A 387 14.10 32.55 -6.14
CA LEU A 387 13.65 33.57 -7.09
C LEU A 387 13.31 34.92 -6.42
N ARG A 388 12.81 34.92 -5.18
CA ARG A 388 12.30 36.14 -4.51
C ARG A 388 12.99 36.48 -3.17
N GLY A 389 13.96 35.69 -2.75
CA GLY A 389 14.73 35.87 -1.52
C GLY A 389 14.11 35.20 -0.29
N GLU A 390 12.79 35.27 -0.11
CA GLU A 390 12.11 34.74 1.08
C GLU A 390 10.70 34.18 0.80
N LEU A 391 10.24 33.22 1.59
CA LEU A 391 8.87 32.70 1.56
C LEU A 391 8.45 32.32 2.97
N ASP A 392 7.26 32.77 3.38
CA ASP A 392 6.62 32.25 4.59
C ASP A 392 6.24 30.79 4.35
N LEU A 393 7.11 29.89 4.80
CA LEU A 393 6.96 28.45 4.63
C LEU A 393 5.74 27.92 5.39
N GLU A 394 5.41 28.50 6.55
CA GLU A 394 4.27 28.04 7.34
C GLU A 394 2.97 28.35 6.60
N ALA A 395 2.81 29.59 6.14
CA ALA A 395 1.66 29.98 5.32
C ALA A 395 1.56 29.18 4.01
N ALA A 396 2.69 28.97 3.33
CA ALA A 396 2.73 28.17 2.09
C ALA A 396 2.30 26.72 2.31
N TRP A 397 2.77 26.07 3.38
CA TRP A 397 2.35 24.72 3.75
C TRP A 397 0.89 24.64 4.17
N GLN A 398 0.38 25.65 4.87
CA GLN A 398 -1.05 25.74 5.21
C GLN A 398 -1.91 25.85 3.94
N GLY A 399 -1.51 26.69 2.97
CA GLY A 399 -2.16 26.81 1.66
C GLY A 399 -2.17 25.49 0.90
N PHE A 400 -1.04 24.78 0.84
CA PHE A 400 -0.94 23.46 0.22
C PHE A 400 -1.89 22.44 0.86
N LYS A 401 -1.86 22.31 2.20
CA LYS A 401 -2.73 21.38 2.93
C LYS A 401 -4.21 21.70 2.74
N LYS A 402 -4.57 22.99 2.67
CA LYS A 402 -5.93 23.44 2.39
C LYS A 402 -6.39 23.00 0.99
N ALA A 403 -5.57 23.24 -0.04
CA ALA A 403 -5.86 22.82 -1.41
C ALA A 403 -5.95 21.28 -1.52
N GLU A 404 -5.07 20.55 -0.81
CA GLU A 404 -5.11 19.09 -0.75
C GLU A 404 -6.39 18.56 -0.11
N ARG A 405 -6.83 19.15 1.01
CA ARG A 405 -8.09 18.80 1.68
C ARG A 405 -9.29 19.04 0.77
N GLN A 406 -9.35 20.20 0.11
CA GLN A 406 -10.42 20.52 -0.84
C GLN A 406 -10.46 19.51 -1.99
N HIS A 407 -9.30 19.14 -2.54
CA HIS A 407 -9.22 18.10 -3.57
C HIS A 407 -9.64 16.72 -3.06
N LYS A 408 -9.27 16.35 -1.83
CA LYS A 408 -9.71 15.10 -1.15
C LYS A 408 -11.22 15.11 -0.89
N GLU A 409 -11.81 16.24 -0.56
CA GLU A 409 -13.27 16.39 -0.37
C GLU A 409 -14.02 16.28 -1.69
N ILE A 410 -13.53 16.91 -2.76
CA ILE A 410 -14.08 16.76 -4.12
C ILE A 410 -14.00 15.30 -4.58
N SER A 411 -12.85 14.64 -4.36
CA SER A 411 -12.66 13.23 -4.71
C SER A 411 -13.39 12.24 -3.79
N ARG A 412 -13.67 12.60 -2.52
CA ARG A 412 -14.54 11.84 -1.59
C ARG A 412 -16.03 12.05 -1.87
N ALA A 413 -16.43 13.25 -2.29
CA ALA A 413 -17.77 13.51 -2.82
C ALA A 413 -18.02 12.70 -4.10
N ASP A 414 -16.96 12.50 -4.90
CA ASP A 414 -16.96 11.57 -6.04
C ASP A 414 -17.02 10.08 -5.63
N LEU A 415 -16.57 9.70 -4.41
CA LEU A 415 -16.63 8.34 -3.85
C LEU A 415 -17.94 8.04 -3.11
N ARG A 416 -18.70 9.05 -2.68
CA ARG A 416 -20.08 8.89 -2.16
C ARG A 416 -21.11 8.66 -3.29
N ARG A 417 -20.69 8.07 -4.42
CA ARG A 417 -21.55 7.83 -5.59
C ARG A 417 -22.08 6.39 -5.60
N PHE A 418 -23.39 6.28 -5.81
CA PHE A 418 -24.23 5.10 -5.65
C PHE A 418 -23.84 3.89 -6.51
N LYS A 419 -24.40 2.71 -6.17
CA LYS A 419 -24.26 1.42 -6.89
C LYS A 419 -24.40 1.62 -8.41
N GLY A 420 -23.34 1.31 -9.18
CA GLY A 420 -23.33 1.41 -10.66
C GLY A 420 -22.58 2.63 -11.25
N GLY A 421 -22.03 3.54 -10.44
CA GLY A 421 -21.20 4.65 -10.95
C GLY A 421 -21.96 5.91 -11.38
N LEU A 422 -23.24 5.99 -11.05
CA LEU A 422 -24.12 7.16 -11.27
C LEU A 422 -23.85 8.27 -10.24
N ALA A 423 -23.80 9.51 -10.71
CA ALA A 423 -23.79 10.71 -9.85
C ALA A 423 -25.20 11.15 -9.40
N GLY A 424 -26.25 10.76 -10.12
CA GLY A 424 -27.65 11.11 -9.87
C GLY A 424 -28.65 10.29 -10.73
N TYR A 425 -29.91 10.74 -10.77
CA TYR A 425 -31.03 10.08 -11.47
C TYR A 425 -31.69 10.96 -12.55
N SER A 426 -30.97 11.93 -13.11
CA SER A 426 -31.51 12.72 -14.22
C SER A 426 -31.77 11.84 -15.45
N GLN A 427 -32.71 12.23 -16.30
CA GLN A 427 -32.99 11.53 -17.56
C GLN A 427 -31.74 11.35 -18.42
N GLN A 428 -30.85 12.36 -18.41
CA GLN A 428 -29.59 12.31 -19.15
C GLN A 428 -28.61 11.29 -18.56
N GLU A 429 -28.52 11.17 -17.23
CA GLU A 429 -27.71 10.14 -16.58
C GLU A 429 -28.24 8.73 -16.84
N ILE A 430 -29.56 8.53 -16.87
CA ILE A 430 -30.20 7.24 -17.20
C ILE A 430 -29.86 6.82 -18.65
N ARG A 431 -29.87 7.78 -19.58
CA ARG A 431 -29.44 7.55 -20.98
C ARG A 431 -27.97 7.15 -21.05
N LEU A 432 -27.09 7.92 -20.40
CA LEU A 432 -25.65 7.64 -20.34
C LEU A 432 -25.34 6.31 -19.66
N HIS A 433 -26.14 5.91 -18.67
CA HIS A 433 -25.99 4.63 -17.99
C HIS A 433 -26.28 3.46 -18.91
N THR A 434 -27.40 3.51 -19.64
CA THR A 434 -27.72 2.48 -20.65
C THR A 434 -26.70 2.48 -21.79
N ALA A 435 -26.22 3.65 -22.20
CA ALA A 435 -25.14 3.76 -23.19
C ALA A 435 -23.82 3.14 -22.71
N THR A 436 -23.57 3.12 -21.40
CA THR A 436 -22.38 2.47 -20.82
C THR A 436 -22.39 0.96 -21.04
N HIS A 437 -23.55 0.30 -20.91
CA HIS A 437 -23.69 -1.14 -21.20
C HIS A 437 -23.52 -1.45 -22.69
N LEU A 438 -24.10 -0.62 -23.57
CA LEU A 438 -23.88 -0.76 -25.02
C LEU A 438 -22.39 -0.55 -25.37
N LEU A 439 -21.72 0.42 -24.77
CA LEU A 439 -20.30 0.65 -24.98
C LEU A 439 -19.46 -0.58 -24.54
N GLN A 440 -19.77 -1.16 -23.38
CA GLN A 440 -19.10 -2.38 -22.90
C GLN A 440 -19.29 -3.55 -23.86
N ALA A 441 -20.52 -3.78 -24.34
CA ALA A 441 -20.82 -4.80 -25.33
C ALA A 441 -20.07 -4.57 -26.65
N ALA A 442 -20.03 -3.33 -27.14
CA ALA A 442 -19.34 -2.98 -28.38
C ALA A 442 -17.82 -3.20 -28.27
N LEU A 443 -17.22 -2.77 -27.16
CA LEU A 443 -15.80 -2.99 -26.89
C LEU A 443 -15.45 -4.47 -26.88
N ARG A 444 -16.28 -5.31 -26.23
CA ARG A 444 -16.07 -6.76 -26.19
C ARG A 444 -16.25 -7.41 -27.57
N LYS A 445 -17.23 -6.96 -28.36
CA LYS A 445 -17.50 -7.47 -29.72
C LYS A 445 -16.39 -7.12 -30.71
N ILE A 446 -15.78 -5.95 -30.59
CA ILE A 446 -14.75 -5.46 -31.52
C ILE A 446 -13.33 -5.83 -31.09
N LEU A 447 -13.01 -5.69 -29.80
CA LEU A 447 -11.66 -5.89 -29.30
C LEU A 447 -11.44 -7.31 -28.78
N GLY A 448 -12.48 -7.97 -28.24
CA GLY A 448 -12.41 -9.30 -27.66
C GLY A 448 -12.90 -9.35 -26.20
N THR A 449 -13.12 -10.58 -25.71
CA THR A 449 -13.70 -10.84 -24.38
C THR A 449 -12.76 -10.56 -23.22
N HIS A 450 -11.48 -10.26 -23.48
CA HIS A 450 -10.51 -9.80 -22.47
C HIS A 450 -10.81 -8.38 -21.97
N VAL A 451 -11.65 -7.62 -22.68
CA VAL A 451 -12.14 -6.33 -22.21
C VAL A 451 -13.00 -6.55 -20.97
N VAL A 452 -12.46 -6.12 -19.82
CA VAL A 452 -13.13 -6.12 -18.51
C VAL A 452 -13.19 -4.69 -18.01
N GLN A 453 -14.37 -4.26 -17.56
CA GLN A 453 -14.56 -2.95 -16.94
C GLN A 453 -13.69 -2.85 -15.66
N LYS A 454 -13.00 -1.72 -15.52
CA LYS A 454 -12.16 -1.38 -14.35
C LYS A 454 -12.67 -0.15 -13.60
N GLY A 455 -13.66 0.54 -14.15
CA GLY A 455 -14.36 1.63 -13.48
C GLY A 455 -15.33 2.33 -14.42
N ALA A 456 -16.35 2.97 -13.86
CA ALA A 456 -17.22 3.88 -14.59
C ALA A 456 -17.56 5.10 -13.72
N ASN A 457 -17.83 6.23 -14.37
CA ASN A 457 -18.42 7.40 -13.72
C ASN A 457 -19.35 8.09 -14.73
N ILE A 458 -20.60 8.28 -14.34
CA ILE A 458 -21.64 8.90 -15.16
C ILE A 458 -22.14 10.13 -14.42
N ASN A 459 -22.20 11.25 -15.13
CA ASN A 459 -22.81 12.50 -14.67
C ASN A 459 -23.68 13.08 -15.80
N PRO A 460 -24.41 14.20 -15.60
CA PRO A 460 -25.30 14.74 -16.62
C PRO A 460 -24.63 15.14 -17.93
N GLU A 461 -23.32 15.41 -17.94
CA GLU A 461 -22.61 15.88 -19.14
C GLU A 461 -21.98 14.73 -19.93
N ARG A 462 -21.50 13.70 -19.24
CA ARG A 462 -20.67 12.64 -19.84
C ARG A 462 -20.67 11.34 -19.05
N LEU A 463 -20.28 10.27 -19.74
CA LEU A 463 -19.81 9.04 -19.13
C LEU A 463 -18.29 8.89 -19.29
N ARG A 464 -17.66 8.30 -18.29
CA ARG A 464 -16.27 7.85 -18.28
C ARG A 464 -16.28 6.33 -18.07
N PHE A 465 -15.69 5.59 -18.98
CA PHE A 465 -15.62 4.14 -18.93
C PHE A 465 -14.16 3.68 -19.02
N ASP A 466 -13.71 2.99 -17.97
CA ASP A 466 -12.35 2.45 -17.86
C ASP A 466 -12.39 0.95 -18.08
N PHE A 467 -11.52 0.42 -18.94
CA PHE A 467 -11.50 -1.00 -19.30
C PHE A 467 -10.08 -1.53 -19.51
N ALA A 468 -9.90 -2.82 -19.26
CA ALA A 468 -8.64 -3.52 -19.49
C ALA A 468 -8.39 -3.69 -20.98
N HIS A 469 -7.31 -3.10 -21.49
CA HIS A 469 -6.83 -3.29 -22.85
C HIS A 469 -5.34 -2.85 -22.94
N PRO A 470 -4.44 -3.66 -23.52
CA PRO A 470 -2.99 -3.46 -23.38
C PRO A 470 -2.41 -2.31 -24.20
N ARG A 471 -3.10 -1.87 -25.27
CA ARG A 471 -2.63 -0.84 -26.19
C ARG A 471 -3.64 0.29 -26.37
N LYS A 472 -3.24 1.34 -27.08
CA LYS A 472 -4.17 2.40 -27.53
C LYS A 472 -5.11 1.83 -28.60
N LEU A 473 -6.38 2.28 -28.60
CA LEU A 473 -7.33 1.96 -29.67
C LEU A 473 -6.95 2.72 -30.94
N THR A 474 -7.08 2.07 -32.09
CA THR A 474 -6.91 2.75 -33.37
C THR A 474 -8.13 3.64 -33.66
N GLU A 475 -7.95 4.66 -34.50
CA GLU A 475 -9.07 5.52 -34.92
C GLU A 475 -10.18 4.70 -35.60
N THR A 476 -9.80 3.66 -36.35
CA THR A 476 -10.73 2.72 -36.97
C THR A 476 -11.51 1.88 -35.95
N GLU A 477 -10.89 1.45 -34.85
CA GLU A 477 -11.57 0.76 -33.75
C GLU A 477 -12.55 1.69 -33.05
N ILE A 478 -12.14 2.92 -32.73
CA ILE A 478 -12.99 3.93 -32.10
C ILE A 478 -14.23 4.20 -32.97
N ALA A 479 -14.04 4.42 -34.27
CA ALA A 479 -15.14 4.64 -35.21
C ALA A 479 -16.10 3.44 -35.30
N LYS A 480 -15.57 2.21 -35.33
CA LYS A 480 -16.40 0.99 -35.32
C LYS A 480 -17.19 0.84 -34.03
N ILE A 481 -16.59 1.13 -32.86
CA ILE A 481 -17.26 1.06 -31.57
C ILE A 481 -18.41 2.07 -31.51
N GLU A 482 -18.15 3.33 -31.88
CA GLU A 482 -19.17 4.38 -31.90
C GLU A 482 -20.32 4.04 -32.87
N SER A 483 -19.98 3.59 -34.08
CA SER A 483 -20.97 3.19 -35.08
C SER A 483 -21.84 2.01 -34.60
N LEU A 484 -21.22 1.01 -33.97
CA LEU A 484 -21.94 -0.15 -33.45
C LEU A 484 -22.91 0.23 -32.33
N VAL A 485 -22.48 1.06 -31.37
CA VAL A 485 -23.36 1.56 -30.30
C VAL A 485 -24.54 2.33 -30.89
N ASN A 486 -24.30 3.23 -31.85
CA ASN A 486 -25.39 3.97 -32.50
C ASN A 486 -26.34 3.06 -33.29
N SER A 487 -25.83 2.02 -33.95
CA SER A 487 -26.69 1.05 -34.66
C SER A 487 -27.64 0.31 -33.71
N TRP A 488 -27.20 -0.02 -32.49
CA TRP A 488 -28.05 -0.61 -31.46
C TRP A 488 -29.05 0.39 -30.87
N ILE A 489 -28.69 1.68 -30.83
CA ILE A 489 -29.63 2.73 -30.44
C ILE A 489 -30.72 2.90 -31.51
N GLU A 490 -30.37 2.94 -32.79
CA GLU A 490 -31.32 3.09 -33.90
C GLU A 490 -32.30 1.90 -34.01
N LYS A 491 -31.80 0.68 -33.78
CA LYS A 491 -32.62 -0.55 -33.73
C LYS A 491 -33.72 -0.48 -32.68
N GLY A 492 -33.49 0.23 -31.57
CA GLY A 492 -34.47 0.35 -30.49
C GLY A 492 -34.69 -0.96 -29.74
N LEU A 493 -33.62 -1.49 -29.18
CA LEU A 493 -33.60 -2.71 -28.37
C LEU A 493 -34.36 -2.51 -27.07
N THR A 494 -35.03 -3.57 -26.62
CA THR A 494 -35.75 -3.60 -25.34
C THR A 494 -34.77 -3.81 -24.20
N VAL A 495 -34.97 -3.08 -23.10
CA VAL A 495 -34.22 -3.23 -21.85
C VAL A 495 -35.13 -3.84 -20.79
N GLU A 496 -34.86 -5.10 -20.45
CA GLU A 496 -35.58 -5.86 -19.43
C GLU A 496 -34.83 -5.88 -18.11
N LYS A 497 -35.57 -5.96 -17.00
CA LYS A 497 -35.03 -6.01 -15.64
C LYS A 497 -35.61 -7.22 -14.91
N GLU A 498 -34.74 -8.04 -14.35
CA GLU A 498 -35.10 -9.21 -13.54
C GLU A 498 -34.37 -9.15 -12.19
N GLU A 499 -35.03 -9.60 -11.12
CA GLU A 499 -34.40 -9.79 -9.81
C GLU A 499 -34.14 -11.27 -9.59
N MET A 500 -32.92 -11.62 -9.20
CA MET A 500 -32.52 -13.00 -8.95
C MET A 500 -31.37 -13.06 -7.94
N SER A 501 -30.98 -14.26 -7.51
CA SER A 501 -29.78 -14.41 -6.69
C SER A 501 -28.51 -14.13 -7.50
N LYS A 502 -27.45 -13.72 -6.82
CA LYS A 502 -26.13 -13.47 -7.43
C LYS A 502 -25.59 -14.72 -8.16
N GLU A 503 -25.85 -15.91 -7.62
CA GLU A 503 -25.44 -17.18 -8.23
C GLU A 503 -26.22 -17.48 -9.53
N GLU A 504 -27.55 -17.30 -9.52
CA GLU A 504 -28.40 -17.45 -10.72
C GLU A 504 -28.02 -16.44 -11.81
N ALA A 505 -27.73 -15.19 -11.42
CA ALA A 505 -27.30 -14.15 -12.35
C ALA A 505 -26.03 -14.55 -13.11
N LEU A 506 -25.01 -15.03 -12.40
CA LEU A 506 -23.76 -15.49 -12.99
C LEU A 506 -23.97 -16.74 -13.87
N LYS A 507 -24.77 -17.71 -13.42
CA LYS A 507 -25.15 -18.90 -14.21
C LYS A 507 -25.89 -18.54 -15.50
N SER A 508 -26.66 -17.45 -15.49
CA SER A 508 -27.42 -16.97 -16.66
C SER A 508 -26.56 -16.26 -17.72
N GLY A 509 -25.24 -16.18 -17.51
CA GLY A 509 -24.28 -15.50 -18.38
C GLY A 509 -24.19 -13.99 -18.19
N ALA A 510 -24.78 -13.44 -17.12
CA ALA A 510 -24.71 -12.01 -16.85
C ALA A 510 -23.30 -11.59 -16.44
N LEU A 511 -22.77 -10.53 -17.04
CA LEU A 511 -21.50 -9.95 -16.63
C LEU A 511 -21.69 -9.18 -15.32
N GLY A 512 -20.81 -9.43 -14.34
CA GLY A 512 -20.77 -8.70 -13.09
C GLY A 512 -19.35 -8.23 -12.79
N VAL A 513 -19.21 -6.97 -12.39
CA VAL A 513 -17.92 -6.36 -12.05
C VAL A 513 -18.05 -5.78 -10.64
N PHE A 514 -17.03 -6.00 -9.80
CA PHE A 514 -17.07 -5.68 -8.36
C PHE A 514 -18.18 -6.43 -7.62
N LEU A 515 -18.22 -7.75 -7.80
CA LEU A 515 -19.22 -8.65 -7.22
C LEU A 515 -19.36 -8.51 -5.70
N ASP A 516 -18.29 -8.12 -5.00
CA ASP A 516 -18.27 -7.92 -3.55
C ASP A 516 -19.08 -6.70 -3.09
N ARG A 517 -19.46 -5.80 -4.01
CA ARG A 517 -20.27 -4.60 -3.73
C ARG A 517 -21.78 -4.86 -3.82
N TYR A 518 -22.18 -6.03 -4.28
CA TYR A 518 -23.57 -6.42 -4.45
C TYR A 518 -24.03 -7.35 -3.33
N SER A 519 -25.29 -7.19 -2.91
CA SER A 519 -25.99 -8.09 -1.98
C SER A 519 -26.26 -9.45 -2.63
N GLU A 520 -26.64 -10.45 -1.83
CA GLU A 520 -27.01 -11.80 -2.31
C GLU A 520 -28.14 -11.80 -3.36
N ARG A 521 -29.07 -10.84 -3.26
CA ARG A 521 -30.03 -10.52 -4.33
C ARG A 521 -29.55 -9.35 -5.18
N VAL A 522 -29.67 -9.51 -6.49
CA VAL A 522 -29.20 -8.55 -7.50
C VAL A 522 -30.25 -8.34 -8.59
N TYR A 523 -30.14 -7.21 -9.28
CA TYR A 523 -30.88 -6.97 -10.52
C TYR A 523 -29.98 -7.26 -11.72
N VAL A 524 -30.54 -7.97 -12.69
CA VAL A 524 -29.93 -8.21 -14.01
C VAL A 524 -30.69 -7.40 -15.04
N TYR A 525 -29.97 -6.59 -15.81
CA TYR A 525 -30.52 -5.89 -16.96
C TYR A 525 -30.09 -6.59 -18.25
N THR A 526 -31.06 -6.91 -19.09
CA THR A 526 -30.85 -7.54 -20.40
C THR A 526 -31.28 -6.58 -21.50
N ILE A 527 -30.35 -6.22 -22.39
CA ILE A 527 -30.60 -5.41 -23.58
C ILE A 527 -30.61 -6.35 -24.78
N LYS A 528 -31.77 -6.50 -25.43
CA LYS A 528 -31.95 -7.49 -26.51
C LYS A 528 -32.92 -7.01 -27.59
N ASP A 529 -32.80 -7.61 -28.76
CA ASP A 529 -33.86 -7.65 -29.77
C ASP A 529 -34.64 -8.98 -29.67
N GLN A 530 -35.57 -9.23 -30.60
CA GLN A 530 -36.33 -10.49 -30.67
C GLN A 530 -35.43 -11.74 -30.82
N GLU A 531 -34.23 -11.60 -31.40
CA GLU A 531 -33.35 -12.74 -31.74
C GLU A 531 -31.96 -12.71 -31.10
N GLU A 532 -31.44 -11.55 -30.65
CA GLU A 532 -30.05 -11.40 -30.16
C GLU A 532 -30.00 -10.61 -28.83
N ILE A 533 -29.29 -11.16 -27.83
CA ILE A 533 -28.93 -10.44 -26.61
C ILE A 533 -27.64 -9.64 -26.87
N VAL A 534 -27.72 -8.32 -26.75
CA VAL A 534 -26.59 -7.41 -26.94
C VAL A 534 -25.79 -7.24 -25.64
N SER A 535 -26.46 -7.10 -24.51
CA SER A 535 -25.83 -6.97 -23.20
C SER A 535 -26.71 -7.63 -22.13
N LYS A 536 -26.07 -8.28 -21.15
CA LYS A 536 -26.72 -8.87 -19.98
C LYS A 536 -25.81 -8.68 -18.79
N GLU A 537 -26.18 -7.81 -17.85
CA GLU A 537 -25.26 -7.33 -16.81
C GLU A 537 -25.95 -7.18 -15.45
N ILE A 538 -25.21 -7.47 -14.39
CA ILE A 538 -25.63 -7.19 -13.02
C ILE A 538 -25.46 -5.70 -12.77
N CYS A 539 -26.56 -4.98 -12.57
CA CYS A 539 -26.54 -3.53 -12.38
C CYS A 539 -27.63 -3.06 -11.41
N GLY A 540 -27.30 -2.10 -10.54
CA GLY A 540 -28.22 -1.55 -9.54
C GLY A 540 -28.86 -0.21 -9.91
N GLY A 541 -28.43 0.43 -11.01
CA GLY A 541 -28.92 1.75 -11.40
C GLY A 541 -30.13 1.68 -12.36
N PRO A 542 -30.85 2.79 -12.57
CA PRO A 542 -31.94 2.87 -13.54
C PRO A 542 -31.44 2.88 -14.99
N HIS A 543 -32.28 2.38 -15.89
CA HIS A 543 -32.02 2.33 -17.33
C HIS A 543 -33.22 2.88 -18.12
N VAL A 544 -32.99 3.24 -19.38
CA VAL A 544 -34.09 3.51 -20.31
C VAL A 544 -34.79 2.20 -20.67
N GLN A 545 -36.07 2.25 -21.02
CA GLN A 545 -36.84 1.06 -21.41
C GLN A 545 -36.52 0.59 -22.84
N ASN A 546 -36.08 1.51 -23.70
CA ASN A 546 -35.73 1.22 -25.08
C ASN A 546 -34.49 2.02 -25.49
N THR A 547 -33.56 1.42 -26.23
CA THR A 547 -32.29 2.08 -26.60
C THR A 547 -32.48 3.33 -27.45
N ARG A 548 -33.59 3.49 -28.19
CA ARG A 548 -33.91 4.74 -28.92
C ARG A 548 -33.99 5.97 -28.01
N MET A 549 -34.35 5.77 -26.75
CA MET A 549 -34.43 6.85 -25.77
C MET A 549 -33.07 7.45 -25.41
N ILE A 550 -31.97 6.76 -25.75
CA ILE A 550 -30.59 7.24 -25.51
C ILE A 550 -30.27 8.45 -26.39
N GLY A 551 -30.76 8.47 -27.63
CA GLY A 551 -30.42 9.50 -28.62
C GLY A 551 -29.19 9.14 -29.44
N ARG A 552 -28.22 10.05 -29.61
CA ARG A 552 -27.00 9.77 -30.38
C ARG A 552 -25.79 9.66 -29.47
N PHE A 553 -25.06 8.55 -29.53
CA PHE A 553 -23.85 8.31 -28.75
C PHE A 553 -22.62 8.87 -29.47
N LYS A 554 -21.72 9.52 -28.72
CA LYS A 554 -20.47 10.08 -29.25
C LYS A 554 -19.31 9.89 -28.29
N ILE A 555 -18.21 9.33 -28.78
CA ILE A 555 -16.93 9.24 -28.08
C ILE A 555 -16.22 10.58 -28.20
N LEU A 556 -15.96 11.22 -27.07
CA LEU A 556 -15.26 12.51 -26.98
C LEU A 556 -13.75 12.33 -27.00
N LYS A 557 -13.26 11.33 -26.28
CA LYS A 557 -11.82 11.06 -26.15
C LYS A 557 -11.55 9.63 -25.71
N GLU A 558 -10.46 9.08 -26.20
CA GLU A 558 -9.83 7.86 -25.71
C GLU A 558 -8.43 8.19 -25.16
N GLU A 559 -8.11 7.73 -23.95
CA GLU A 559 -6.83 7.99 -23.30
C GLU A 559 -6.36 6.84 -22.40
N SER A 560 -5.05 6.81 -22.11
CA SER A 560 -4.51 5.87 -21.13
C SER A 560 -4.94 6.29 -19.72
N SER A 561 -5.55 5.39 -18.95
CA SER A 561 -5.81 5.64 -17.52
C SER A 561 -4.63 5.19 -16.65
N SER A 562 -4.04 4.05 -16.98
CA SER A 562 -2.86 3.46 -16.33
C SER A 562 -2.31 2.34 -17.23
N ALA A 563 -1.18 1.72 -16.88
CA ALA A 563 -0.67 0.57 -17.62
C ALA A 563 -1.77 -0.52 -17.75
N GLY A 564 -2.02 -0.98 -18.98
CA GLY A 564 -3.04 -2.00 -19.28
C GLY A 564 -4.51 -1.55 -19.15
N ILE A 565 -4.80 -0.27 -18.83
CA ILE A 565 -6.16 0.26 -18.68
C ILE A 565 -6.37 1.47 -19.59
N ARG A 566 -7.39 1.39 -20.43
CA ARG A 566 -7.84 2.45 -21.34
C ARG A 566 -9.10 3.10 -20.81
N ARG A 567 -9.31 4.36 -21.17
CA ARG A 567 -10.43 5.18 -20.74
C ARG A 567 -11.09 5.81 -21.96
N ILE A 568 -12.41 5.61 -22.07
CA ILE A 568 -13.27 6.33 -23.00
C ILE A 568 -14.09 7.35 -22.22
N LYS A 569 -14.10 8.60 -22.69
CA LYS A 569 -15.09 9.61 -22.32
C LYS A 569 -16.07 9.75 -23.47
N ALA A 570 -17.35 9.66 -23.18
CA ALA A 570 -18.40 9.75 -24.19
C ALA A 570 -19.60 10.55 -23.66
N THR A 571 -20.46 11.00 -24.57
CA THR A 571 -21.71 11.68 -24.24
C THR A 571 -22.84 11.16 -25.12
N VAL A 572 -24.07 11.60 -24.83
CA VAL A 572 -25.25 11.32 -25.64
C VAL A 572 -26.01 12.62 -25.94
N GLU A 573 -26.35 12.83 -27.19
CA GLU A 573 -27.20 13.94 -27.63
C GLU A 573 -28.66 13.49 -27.62
N ALA A 574 -29.54 14.24 -26.97
CA ALA A 574 -30.96 13.87 -26.83
C ALA A 574 -31.61 13.67 -28.21
N GLY A 575 -32.15 12.48 -28.46
CA GLY A 575 -32.93 12.22 -29.67
C GLY A 575 -34.20 13.05 -29.68
N LYS A 576 -34.56 13.67 -30.82
CA LYS A 576 -35.88 14.26 -31.04
C LYS A 576 -36.92 13.15 -30.88
N VAL A 577 -37.69 13.18 -29.80
CA VAL A 577 -38.88 12.34 -29.66
C VAL A 577 -39.89 12.88 -30.67
N LEU A 578 -40.10 12.17 -31.78
CA LEU A 578 -41.32 12.32 -32.58
C LEU A 578 -42.47 11.77 -31.72
N LEU A 579 -43.13 12.64 -30.99
CA LEU A 579 -44.47 12.38 -30.47
C LEU A 579 -45.36 12.09 -31.69
N LYS A 580 -45.68 10.81 -31.93
CA LYS A 580 -46.83 10.49 -32.76
C LYS A 580 -48.06 10.86 -31.94
N SER A 581 -48.75 11.89 -32.40
CA SER A 581 -50.11 12.25 -32.02
C SER A 581 -51.01 11.00 -32.12
N ILE A 582 -51.80 10.77 -31.06
CA ILE A 582 -53.11 10.13 -31.17
C ILE A 582 -54.10 11.23 -31.52
#